data_AF-A0A1B0BTG0-F1
#
_entry.id   AF-A0A1B0BTG0-F1
#
_cell.length_a   1.000
_cell.length_b   1.000
_cell.length_c   1.000
_cell.angle_alpha   90.00
_cell.angle_beta   90.00
_cell.angle_gamma   90.00
#
_symmetry.space_group_name_H-M   'P 1'
#
loop_
_entity.id
_entity.type
_entity.pdbx_description
1 polymer ?
#
loop_
_entity_poly.entity_id
_entity_poly.type
_entity_poly.pdbx_seq_one_letter_code
_entity_poly.pdbx_strand_id
1 'polypeptide(L)'
;MRLPLSSKEFERMPEPHNNPVMNGGLFRIRREYFRHLDDCNKRLEICGEQFELSYKIWLCGARLLEVPCSRVAVIKFPETLAPDLLRTCLPVTQLIMLRVRHKV
;
A
#
# COMPACT_ATOMS: atom_id res chain seq x y z
N MET A 1 5.77 4.45 4.52
CA MET A 1 6.23 5.84 4.62
C MET A 1 5.20 6.73 3.94
N ARG A 2 4.50 7.60 4.69
CA ARG A 2 3.47 8.49 4.12
C ARG A 2 4.10 9.85 3.80
N LEU A 3 4.08 10.24 2.53
CA LEU A 3 4.53 11.59 2.16
C LEU A 3 3.53 12.65 2.63
N PRO A 4 4.00 13.86 2.99
CA PRO A 4 3.11 14.99 3.20
C PRO A 4 2.29 15.27 1.95
N LEU A 5 1.01 15.59 2.14
CA LEU A 5 0.14 15.98 1.04
C LEU A 5 0.56 17.34 0.50
N SER A 6 0.49 17.50 -0.81
CA SER A 6 0.59 18.84 -1.42
C SER A 6 -0.61 19.69 -1.01
N SER A 7 -0.48 21.02 -1.09
CA SER A 7 -1.59 21.95 -0.77
C SER A 7 -2.87 21.62 -1.57
N LYS A 8 -2.72 21.26 -2.85
CA LYS A 8 -3.84 20.89 -3.73
C LYS A 8 -4.52 19.59 -3.33
N GLU A 9 -3.77 18.61 -2.83
CA GLU A 9 -4.33 17.34 -2.34
C GLU A 9 -5.01 17.54 -0.98
N PHE A 10 -4.46 18.43 -0.15
CA PHE A 10 -5.06 18.81 1.13
C PHE A 10 -6.44 19.46 0.95
N GLU A 11 -6.54 20.42 0.04
CA GLU A 11 -7.81 21.09 -0.31
C GLU A 11 -8.88 20.14 -0.85
N ARG A 12 -8.47 19.03 -1.50
CA ARG A 12 -9.38 18.03 -2.08
C ARG A 12 -9.73 16.90 -1.13
N MET A 13 -9.27 16.93 0.11
CA MET A 13 -9.67 15.88 1.05
C MET A 13 -11.20 15.83 1.23
N PRO A 14 -11.82 14.62 1.29
CA PRO A 14 -11.19 13.31 1.48
C PRO A 14 -10.97 12.50 0.18
N GLU A 15 -10.78 13.15 -0.97
CA GLU A 15 -10.57 12.45 -2.24
C GLU A 15 -9.32 11.55 -2.24
N PRO A 16 -9.34 10.43 -3.00
CA PRO A 16 -8.16 9.59 -3.20
C PRO A 16 -7.00 10.37 -3.84
N HIS A 17 -5.80 10.18 -3.30
CA HIS A 17 -4.58 10.85 -3.76
C HIS A 17 -3.46 9.83 -3.98
N ASN A 18 -2.43 10.20 -4.74
CA ASN A 18 -1.34 9.29 -5.08
C ASN A 18 -0.48 9.01 -3.84
N ASN A 19 -0.08 7.76 -3.69
CA ASN A 19 0.89 7.35 -2.69
C ASN A 19 2.06 6.67 -3.42
N PRO A 20 3.32 7.06 -3.20
CA PRO A 20 4.45 6.43 -3.88
C PRO A 20 4.69 4.99 -3.41
N VAL A 21 4.38 4.68 -2.15
CA VAL A 21 4.73 3.39 -1.54
C VAL A 21 3.55 2.83 -0.76
N MET A 22 3.31 1.53 -0.89
CA MET A 22 2.29 0.83 -0.14
C MET A 22 2.62 0.89 1.35
N ASN A 23 1.73 1.51 2.12
CA ASN A 23 1.89 1.71 3.55
C ASN A 23 1.44 0.48 4.36
N GLY A 24 1.92 -0.72 4.01
CA GLY A 24 1.71 -1.95 4.78
C GLY A 24 1.06 -3.09 4.00
N GLY A 25 0.46 -4.04 4.72
CA GLY A 25 -0.10 -5.26 4.15
C GLY A 25 -1.55 -5.17 3.68
N LEU A 26 -2.20 -4.01 3.76
CA LEU A 26 -3.62 -3.84 3.42
C LEU A 26 -3.78 -3.02 2.13
N PHE A 27 -4.25 -3.67 1.07
CA PHE A 27 -4.52 -3.02 -0.21
C PHE A 27 -5.67 -3.72 -0.95
N ARG A 28 -6.24 -3.04 -1.93
CA ARG A 28 -7.22 -3.59 -2.87
C ARG A 28 -6.72 -3.46 -4.30
N ILE A 29 -6.54 -4.60 -4.95
CA ILE A 29 -6.13 -4.73 -6.35
C ILE A 29 -7.14 -5.58 -7.13
N ARG A 30 -7.25 -5.36 -8.45
CA ARG A 30 -7.95 -6.29 -9.33
C ARG A 30 -7.17 -7.60 -9.43
N ARG A 31 -7.85 -8.73 -9.31
CA ARG A 31 -7.20 -10.05 -9.27
C ARG A 31 -6.43 -10.36 -10.56
N GLU A 32 -6.97 -9.97 -11.71
CA GLU A 32 -6.33 -10.19 -13.02
C GLU A 32 -5.05 -9.36 -13.13
N TYR A 33 -5.09 -8.10 -12.68
CA TYR A 33 -3.92 -7.23 -12.69
C TYR A 33 -2.86 -7.70 -11.70
N PHE A 34 -3.25 -8.21 -10.54
CA PHE A 34 -2.31 -8.77 -9.56
C PHE A 34 -1.52 -9.95 -10.13
N ARG A 35 -2.21 -10.87 -10.82
CA ARG A 35 -1.53 -11.98 -11.52
C ARG A 35 -0.62 -11.49 -12.64
N HIS A 36 -0.98 -10.42 -13.33
CA HIS A 36 -0.14 -9.81 -14.36
C HIS A 36 1.16 -9.21 -13.79
N LEU A 37 1.17 -8.84 -12.50
CA LEU A 37 2.36 -8.36 -11.80
C LEU A 37 3.22 -9.50 -11.21
N ASP A 38 2.97 -10.75 -11.60
CA ASP A 38 3.59 -11.98 -11.07
C ASP A 38 3.34 -12.21 -9.57
N ASP A 39 2.17 -11.79 -9.07
CA ASP A 39 1.79 -11.85 -7.66
C ASP A 39 2.86 -11.22 -6.73
N CYS A 40 2.79 -11.51 -5.42
CA CYS A 40 3.80 -11.06 -4.46
C CYS A 40 4.97 -12.04 -4.39
N ASN A 41 6.21 -11.51 -4.43
CA ASN A 41 7.41 -12.32 -4.37
C ASN A 41 7.61 -12.92 -2.97
N LYS A 42 7.36 -14.23 -2.86
CA LYS A 42 7.48 -15.01 -1.62
C LYS A 42 8.92 -15.13 -1.08
N ARG A 43 9.93 -14.71 -1.83
CA ARG A 43 11.35 -14.78 -1.45
C ARG A 43 11.86 -13.49 -0.81
N LEU A 44 11.08 -12.43 -0.79
CA LEU A 44 11.45 -11.18 -0.13
C LEU A 44 11.13 -11.25 1.37
N GLU A 45 12.09 -10.85 2.20
CA GLU A 45 11.87 -10.77 3.65
C GLU A 45 10.89 -9.64 4.00
N ILE A 46 9.98 -9.94 4.95
CA ILE A 46 9.06 -9.17 5.84
C ILE A 46 8.63 -7.72 5.47
N CYS A 47 9.45 -6.93 4.78
CA CYS A 47 9.18 -5.56 4.38
C CYS A 47 9.60 -5.20 2.95
N GLY A 48 10.17 -6.13 2.17
CA GLY A 48 10.59 -5.90 0.78
C GLY A 48 9.43 -5.92 -0.21
N GLU A 49 8.43 -6.78 0.05
CA GLU A 49 7.25 -6.98 -0.79
C GLU A 49 6.50 -5.66 -1.06
N GLN A 50 6.37 -4.81 -0.04
CA GLN A 50 5.64 -3.54 -0.16
C GLN A 50 6.29 -2.59 -1.18
N PHE A 51 7.63 -2.59 -1.26
CA PHE A 51 8.37 -1.75 -2.20
C PHE A 51 8.32 -2.35 -3.60
N GLU A 52 8.58 -3.65 -3.73
CA GLU A 52 8.54 -4.34 -5.02
C GLU A 52 7.20 -4.14 -5.73
N LEU A 53 6.09 -4.40 -5.03
CA LEU A 53 4.76 -4.26 -5.60
C LEU A 53 4.48 -2.80 -5.97
N SER A 54 4.87 -1.84 -5.12
CA SER A 54 4.73 -0.41 -5.41
C SER A 54 5.49 0.00 -6.67
N TYR A 55 6.74 -0.45 -6.83
CA TYR A 55 7.53 -0.19 -8.03
C TYR A 55 6.91 -0.80 -9.27
N LYS A 56 6.49 -2.08 -9.20
CA LYS A 56 5.78 -2.75 -10.30
C LYS A 56 4.55 -1.95 -10.73
N ILE A 57 3.71 -1.51 -9.80
CA ILE A 57 2.50 -0.73 -10.09
C ILE A 57 2.84 0.58 -10.83
N TRP A 58 3.79 1.35 -10.31
CA TRP A 58 4.18 2.63 -10.90
C TRP A 58 4.85 2.48 -12.27
N LEU A 59 5.78 1.53 -12.39
CA LEU A 59 6.54 1.29 -13.63
C LEU A 59 5.66 0.66 -14.72
N CYS A 60 4.65 -0.15 -14.34
CA CYS A 60 3.68 -0.74 -15.27
C CYS A 60 2.47 0.18 -15.55
N GLY A 61 2.51 1.46 -15.14
CA GLY A 61 1.54 2.48 -15.54
C GLY A 61 0.22 2.50 -14.77
N ALA A 62 0.09 1.75 -13.69
CA ALA A 62 -1.02 1.88 -12.75
C ALA A 62 -0.71 2.94 -11.68
N ARG A 63 -1.71 3.26 -10.86
CA ARG A 63 -1.58 4.22 -9.76
C ARG A 63 -1.95 3.60 -8.44
N LEU A 64 -1.07 3.80 -7.47
CA LEU A 64 -1.26 3.48 -6.06
C LEU A 64 -1.93 4.68 -5.37
N LEU A 65 -3.14 4.50 -4.84
CA LEU A 65 -3.92 5.58 -4.23
C LEU A 65 -4.21 5.30 -2.76
N GLU A 66 -3.95 6.28 -1.90
CA GLU A 66 -4.47 6.29 -0.54
C GLU A 66 -5.91 6.83 -0.55
N VAL A 67 -6.82 6.15 0.15
CA VAL A 67 -8.26 6.47 0.16
C VAL A 67 -8.70 6.82 1.58
N PRO A 68 -8.74 8.11 1.96
CA PRO A 68 -9.06 8.54 3.32
C PRO A 68 -10.41 8.06 3.87
N CYS A 69 -11.37 7.81 2.98
CA CYS A 69 -12.70 7.27 3.30
C CYS A 69 -12.70 5.78 3.62
N SER A 70 -11.63 5.04 3.30
CA SER A 70 -11.52 3.60 3.55
C SER A 70 -10.52 3.33 4.68
N ARG A 71 -11.07 3.21 5.90
CA ARG A 71 -10.30 3.06 7.12
C ARG A 71 -10.48 1.65 7.66
N VAL A 72 -9.37 0.99 7.98
CA VAL A 72 -9.35 -0.37 8.54
C VAL A 72 -8.43 -0.35 9.74
N ALA A 73 -8.93 -0.70 10.93
CA ALA A 73 -8.11 -0.79 12.13
C ALA A 73 -7.32 -2.11 12.16
N VAL A 74 -6.05 -2.04 12.55
CA VAL A 74 -5.20 -3.21 12.80
C VAL A 74 -4.88 -3.25 14.29
N ILE A 75 -5.12 -4.40 14.92
CA ILE A 75 -4.77 -4.63 16.33
C ILE A 75 -3.25 -4.82 16.39
N LYS A 76 -2.57 -3.97 17.15
CA LYS A 76 -1.14 -4.13 17.46
C LYS A 76 -1.01 -4.89 18.77
N PHE A 77 -0.32 -6.02 18.74
CA PHE A 77 0.03 -6.74 19.96
C PHE A 77 1.21 -6.06 20.65
N PRO A 78 1.25 -6.04 21.99
CA PRO A 78 2.36 -5.45 22.72
C PRO A 78 3.68 -6.20 22.42
N GLU A 79 4.75 -5.43 22.31
CA GLU A 79 6.11 -5.84 21.91
C GLU A 79 6.69 -6.97 22.79
N THR A 80 6.16 -7.13 24.00
CA THR A 80 6.56 -8.13 25.01
C THR A 80 6.09 -9.56 24.72
N LEU A 81 5.11 -9.76 23.83
CA LEU A 81 4.56 -11.10 23.54
C LEU A 81 5.25 -11.84 22.40
N ALA A 82 6.14 -11.18 21.65
CA ALA A 82 6.81 -11.80 20.52
C ALA A 82 8.13 -11.09 20.16
N PRO A 83 9.23 -11.35 20.90
CA PRO A 83 10.54 -10.74 20.64
C PRO A 83 11.11 -11.12 19.26
N ASP A 84 10.70 -12.25 18.68
CA ASP A 84 11.07 -12.67 17.32
C ASP A 84 10.21 -11.99 16.23
N LEU A 85 9.12 -11.32 16.62
CA LEU A 85 8.14 -10.66 15.75
C LEU A 85 8.30 -9.13 15.72
N LEU A 86 9.25 -8.61 16.49
CA LEU A 86 9.69 -7.21 16.61
C LEU A 86 10.23 -6.62 15.28
N ARG A 87 10.25 -7.41 14.20
CA ARG A 87 10.54 -7.00 12.82
C ARG A 87 9.31 -6.73 11.96
N THR A 88 8.10 -6.81 12.49
CA THR A 88 6.91 -6.48 11.71
C THR A 88 6.86 -4.98 11.44
N CYS A 89 7.23 -4.60 10.22
CA CYS A 89 6.95 -3.29 9.66
C CYS A 89 5.54 -2.88 10.04
N LEU A 90 5.39 -2.00 11.02
CA LEU A 90 4.12 -1.38 11.35
C LEU A 90 3.87 -0.28 10.33
N PRO A 91 2.73 -0.29 9.62
CA PRO A 91 2.21 1.00 9.23
C PRO A 91 0.71 1.12 9.51
N VAL A 92 0.30 2.38 9.41
CA VAL A 92 -0.99 2.93 9.77
C VAL A 92 -2.10 2.44 8.84
N THR A 93 -3.28 2.41 9.44
CA THR A 93 -4.61 1.97 9.02
C THR A 93 -5.22 2.75 7.84
N GLN A 94 -4.87 2.47 6.58
CA GLN A 94 -5.68 2.91 5.41
C GLN A 94 -5.62 1.91 4.26
N LEU A 95 -6.77 1.65 3.63
CA LEU A 95 -6.86 0.82 2.43
C LEU A 95 -6.33 1.59 1.23
N ILE A 96 -5.32 1.05 0.57
CA ILE A 96 -4.82 1.58 -0.69
C ILE A 96 -5.59 0.96 -1.86
N MET A 97 -6.19 1.80 -2.70
CA MET A 97 -6.88 1.35 -3.92
C MET A 97 -6.01 1.57 -5.16
N LEU A 98 -6.03 0.58 -6.05
CA LEU A 98 -5.29 0.64 -7.30
C LEU A 98 -6.20 1.06 -8.45
N ARG A 99 -5.86 2.17 -9.10
CA ARG A 99 -6.54 2.60 -10.33
C ARG A 99 -5.67 2.28 -11.54
N VAL A 100 -6.04 1.21 -12.23
CA VAL A 100 -5.44 0.84 -13.52
C VAL A 100 -5.97 1.80 -14.58
N ARG A 101 -5.06 2.48 -15.29
CA ARG A 101 -5.42 3.12 -16.56
C ARG A 101 -5.38 2.00 -17.60
N HIS A 102 -6.55 1.47 -17.98
CA HIS A 102 -6.61 0.62 -19.17
C HIS A 102 -6.12 1.45 -20.36
N LYS A 103 -4.95 1.12 -20.90
CA LYS A 103 -4.74 1.17 -22.34
C LYS A 103 -5.09 -0.24 -22.83
N VAL A 104 -6.32 -0.39 -23.32
CA VAL A 104 -6.57 -1.32 -24.43
C VAL A 104 -6.28 -0.50 -25.69
#